data_AF-A0A0L6I338-F1
#
_entry.id   AF-A0A0L6I338-F1
#
_cell.length_a   1.000
_cell.length_b   1.000
_cell.length_c   1.000
_cell.angle_alpha   90.00
_cell.angle_beta   90.00
_cell.angle_gamma   90.00
#
_symmetry.space_group_name_H-M   'P 1'
#
loop_
_entity.id
_entity.type
_entity.pdbx_description
1 polymer ?
#
loop_
_entity_poly.entity_id
_entity_poly.type
_entity_poly.pdbx_seq_one_letter_code
_entity_poly.pdbx_strand_id
1 'polypeptide(L)'
;MEITRYDGNGNELRPGLRSRHRHNSENLKFEIYTVLDAVGPDSWHAEVELFHEVIIHVPDPFPDHIAALRAAEAALRQRAIEVFREPR
;
A
#
# COMPACT_ATOMS: atom_id res chain seq x y z
N MET A 1 0.44 -46.53 -19.13
CA MET A 1 -0.54 -45.54 -18.66
C MET A 1 0.26 -44.35 -18.19
N GLU A 2 0.11 -43.19 -18.84
CA GLU A 2 0.71 -41.97 -18.31
C GLU A 2 -0.11 -41.50 -17.10
N ILE A 3 0.58 -41.18 -16.01
CA ILE A 3 -0.06 -40.64 -14.81
C ILE A 3 -0.16 -39.13 -15.01
N THR A 4 -1.36 -38.65 -15.32
CA THR A 4 -1.66 -37.21 -15.31
C THR A 4 -1.56 -36.69 -13.87
N ARG A 5 -0.76 -35.64 -13.67
CA ARG A 5 -0.57 -35.01 -12.36
C ARG A 5 -1.18 -33.61 -12.37
N TYR A 6 -1.65 -33.14 -11.22
CA TYR A 6 -2.25 -31.82 -11.05
C TYR A 6 -1.60 -31.05 -9.90
N ASP A 7 -1.68 -29.71 -9.93
CA ASP A 7 -1.33 -28.85 -8.80
C ASP A 7 -2.49 -28.72 -7.78
N GLY A 8 -2.25 -27.99 -6.68
CA GLY A 8 -3.27 -27.72 -5.66
C GLY A 8 -4.42 -26.80 -6.12
N ASN A 9 -4.33 -26.24 -7.33
CA ASN A 9 -5.36 -25.43 -7.96
C ASN A 9 -6.14 -26.22 -9.04
N GLY A 10 -5.84 -27.52 -9.22
CA GLY A 10 -6.48 -28.38 -10.21
C GLY A 10 -5.94 -28.23 -11.65
N ASN A 11 -4.80 -27.56 -11.84
CA ASN A 11 -4.18 -27.44 -13.15
C ASN A 11 -3.31 -28.66 -13.46
N GLU A 12 -3.40 -29.18 -14.68
CA GLU A 12 -2.52 -30.27 -15.15
C GLU A 12 -1.06 -29.82 -15.20
N LEU A 13 -0.18 -30.63 -14.61
CA LEU A 13 1.25 -30.39 -14.60
C LEU A 13 1.85 -30.68 -15.97
N ARG A 14 2.22 -29.62 -16.68
CA ARG A 14 2.91 -29.67 -17.98
C ARG A 14 4.01 -28.60 -18.07
N PRO A 15 5.08 -28.80 -18.86
CA PRO A 15 6.08 -27.76 -19.09
C PRO A 15 5.44 -26.45 -19.56
N GLY A 16 5.79 -25.34 -18.90
CA GLY A 16 5.23 -24.02 -19.21
C GLY A 16 3.88 -23.70 -18.53
N LEU A 17 3.37 -24.56 -17.64
CA LEU A 17 2.21 -24.24 -16.82
C LEU A 17 2.46 -22.94 -16.02
N ARG A 18 1.54 -21.97 -16.15
CA ARG A 18 1.47 -20.77 -15.30
C ARG A 18 0.32 -20.94 -14.32
N SER A 19 0.62 -21.44 -13.13
CA SER A 19 -0.39 -21.51 -12.07
C SER A 19 -0.52 -20.15 -11.41
N ARG A 20 -1.74 -19.59 -11.41
CA ARG A 20 -2.04 -18.34 -10.71
C ARG A 20 -2.37 -18.68 -9.26
N HIS A 21 -1.69 -18.02 -8.34
CA HIS A 21 -1.94 -18.16 -6.90
C HIS A 21 -2.60 -16.91 -6.37
N ARG A 22 -3.65 -17.10 -5.56
CA ARG A 22 -4.13 -16.03 -4.70
C ARG A 22 -3.12 -15.80 -3.59
N HIS A 23 -2.87 -14.55 -3.26
CA HIS A 23 -1.99 -14.17 -2.16
C HIS A 23 -2.63 -13.03 -1.35
N ASN A 24 -2.28 -12.94 -0.07
CA ASN A 24 -2.92 -11.99 0.85
C ASN A 24 -2.70 -10.52 0.44
N SER A 25 -1.65 -10.25 -0.35
CA SER A 25 -1.34 -8.92 -0.88
C SER A 25 -1.95 -8.62 -2.25
N GLU A 26 -2.90 -9.42 -2.75
CA GLU A 26 -3.56 -9.17 -4.06
C GLU A 26 -4.33 -7.85 -4.07
N ASN A 27 -4.79 -7.39 -2.91
CA ASN A 27 -5.48 -6.11 -2.73
C ASN A 27 -4.65 -5.20 -1.84
N LEU A 28 -3.66 -4.53 -2.44
CA LEU A 28 -2.83 -3.57 -1.73
C LEU A 28 -3.68 -2.34 -1.38
N LYS A 29 -3.79 -2.03 -0.08
CA LYS A 29 -4.56 -0.90 0.44
C LYS A 29 -3.61 0.02 1.23
N PHE A 30 -3.64 1.30 0.88
CA PHE A 30 -3.04 2.35 1.69
C PHE A 30 -4.13 2.99 2.54
N GLU A 31 -3.87 3.16 3.82
CA GLU A 31 -4.77 3.85 4.74
C GLU A 31 -4.14 5.18 5.13
N ILE A 32 -4.90 6.27 5.07
CA ILE A 32 -4.42 7.59 5.47
C ILE A 32 -5.11 7.96 6.78
N TYR A 33 -4.29 8.27 7.77
CA TYR A 33 -4.73 8.79 9.05
C TYR A 33 -4.33 10.26 9.16
N THR A 34 -5.21 11.04 9.77
CA THR A 34 -4.94 12.42 10.17
C THR A 34 -5.11 12.49 11.67
N VAL A 35 -4.06 12.91 12.36
CA VAL A 35 -3.97 12.83 13.82
C VAL A 35 -3.91 14.24 14.37
N LEU A 36 -4.75 14.52 15.36
CA LEU A 36 -4.78 15.79 16.06
C LEU A 36 -3.76 15.76 17.20
N ASP A 37 -2.70 16.56 17.08
CA ASP A 37 -1.62 16.65 18.06
C ASP A 37 -1.94 17.59 19.22
N ALA A 38 -2.62 18.69 18.93
CA ALA A 38 -2.95 19.72 19.91
C ALA A 38 -4.29 20.37 19.57
N VAL A 39 -5.03 20.75 20.62
CA VAL A 39 -6.26 21.54 20.52
C VAL A 39 -5.95 22.96 21.02
N GLY A 40 -6.08 23.96 20.14
CA GLY A 40 -5.87 25.38 20.45
C GLY A 40 -4.41 25.91 20.43
N PRO A 41 -3.89 26.35 19.26
CA PRO A 41 -4.46 26.16 17.93
C PRO A 41 -4.44 24.68 17.54
N ASP A 42 -5.42 24.28 16.73
CA ASP A 42 -5.47 22.92 16.22
C ASP A 42 -4.21 22.65 15.38
N SER A 43 -3.56 21.54 15.69
CA SER A 43 -2.36 21.08 15.00
C SER A 43 -2.57 19.63 14.62
N TRP A 44 -2.49 19.33 13.34
CA TRP A 44 -2.71 18.00 12.78
C TRP A 44 -1.46 17.53 12.06
N HIS A 45 -1.16 16.25 12.10
CA HIS A 45 -0.25 15.61 11.14
C HIS A 45 -0.98 14.51 10.39
N ALA A 46 -0.32 13.90 9.40
CA ALA A 46 -0.87 12.78 8.68
C ALA A 46 0.13 11.64 8.51
N GLU A 47 -0.41 10.44 8.48
CA GLU A 47 0.34 9.19 8.35
C GLU A 47 -0.29 8.33 7.27
N VAL A 48 0.53 7.57 6.55
CA VAL A 48 0.06 6.56 5.60
C VAL A 48 0.53 5.20 6.05
N GLU A 49 -0.42 4.29 6.23
CA GLU A 49 -0.17 2.91 6.57
C GLU A 49 -0.28 1.98 5.35
N LEU A 50 0.58 0.97 5.34
CA LEU A 50 0.52 -0.18 4.45
C LEU A 50 0.89 -1.43 5.26
N PHE A 51 0.05 -2.46 5.23
CA PHE A 51 0.23 -3.68 6.05
C PHE A 51 0.35 -3.41 7.56
N HIS A 52 -0.41 -2.43 8.08
CA HIS A 52 -0.37 -1.99 9.49
C HIS A 52 0.97 -1.38 9.92
N GLU A 53 1.79 -0.96 8.96
CA GLU A 53 3.05 -0.26 9.21
C GLU A 53 2.95 1.15 8.62
N VAL A 54 3.33 2.16 9.40
CA VAL A 54 3.40 3.55 8.93
C VAL A 54 4.58 3.68 7.97
N ILE A 55 4.27 3.85 6.68
CA ILE A 55 5.28 3.95 5.61
C ILE A 55 5.62 5.39 5.22
N ILE A 56 4.75 6.33 5.58
CA ILE A 56 4.94 7.77 5.37
C ILE A 56 4.41 8.48 6.62
N HIS A 57 5.26 9.30 7.22
CA HIS A 57 4.88 10.25 8.24
C HIS A 57 5.08 11.65 7.66
N VAL A 58 4.03 12.47 7.66
CA VAL A 58 4.08 13.87 7.19
C VAL A 58 4.29 14.75 8.42
N PRO A 59 5.51 15.26 8.65
CA PRO A 59 5.89 15.84 9.95
C PRO A 59 5.39 17.28 10.15
N ASP A 60 4.94 17.96 9.09
CA ASP A 60 4.51 19.35 9.19
C ASP A 60 3.17 19.44 9.92
N PRO A 61 3.04 20.31 10.94
CA PRO A 61 1.76 20.54 11.59
C PRO A 61 0.84 21.35 10.65
N PHE A 62 -0.38 20.86 10.48
CA PHE A 62 -1.43 21.45 9.68
C PHE A 62 -2.53 22.04 10.56
N PRO A 63 -3.17 23.15 10.14
CA PRO A 63 -4.23 23.79 10.92
C PRO A 63 -5.55 23.00 10.92
N ASP A 64 -5.72 22.07 9.98
CA ASP A 64 -6.91 21.22 9.88
C ASP A 64 -6.59 19.85 9.25
N HIS A 65 -7.46 18.88 9.53
CA HIS A 65 -7.32 17.50 9.06
C HIS A 65 -7.35 17.37 7.52
N ILE A 66 -8.03 18.25 6.78
CA ILE A 66 -8.11 18.18 5.32
C ILE A 66 -6.77 18.58 4.69
N ALA A 67 -6.11 19.60 5.24
CA ALA A 67 -4.77 19.99 4.84
C ALA A 67 -3.76 18.85 5.07
N ALA A 68 -3.83 18.19 6.24
CA ALA A 68 -3.00 17.03 6.56
C ALA A 68 -3.25 15.85 5.59
N LEU A 69 -4.51 15.52 5.32
CA LEU A 69 -4.91 14.48 4.36
C LEU A 69 -4.32 14.74 2.97
N ARG A 70 -4.47 15.96 2.45
CA ARG A 70 -3.95 16.33 1.12
C ARG A 70 -2.44 16.20 1.06
N ALA A 71 -1.74 16.56 2.13
CA ALA A 71 -0.29 16.40 2.22
C ALA A 71 0.12 14.92 2.20
N ALA A 72 -0.58 14.06 2.94
CA ALA A 72 -0.35 12.62 2.91
C ALA A 72 -0.66 11.99 1.53
N GLU A 73 -1.73 12.40 0.86
CA GLU A 73 -2.03 11.94 -0.51
C GLU A 73 -0.93 12.35 -1.50
N ALA A 74 -0.43 13.57 -1.40
CA ALA A 74 0.66 14.06 -2.23
C ALA A 74 1.96 13.28 -1.96
N ALA A 75 2.29 13.06 -0.68
CA ALA A 75 3.45 12.29 -0.27
C ALA A 75 3.36 10.82 -0.74
N LEU A 76 2.20 10.19 -0.60
CA LEU A 76 1.96 8.83 -1.11
C LEU A 76 2.13 8.75 -2.62
N ARG A 77 1.56 9.69 -3.37
CA ARG A 77 1.72 9.74 -4.83
C ARG A 77 3.19 9.86 -5.22
N GLN A 78 3.93 10.75 -4.57
CA GLN A 78 5.34 10.98 -4.84
C GLN A 78 6.16 9.71 -4.53
N ARG A 79 5.91 9.09 -3.37
CA ARG A 79 6.57 7.84 -2.96
C ARG A 79 6.27 6.69 -3.91
N ALA A 80 5.02 6.55 -4.37
CA ALA A 80 4.65 5.54 -5.35
C ALA A 80 5.37 5.75 -6.69
N ILE A 81 5.48 7.00 -7.15
CA ILE A 81 6.26 7.32 -8.35
C ILE A 81 7.73 6.95 -8.14
N GLU A 82 8.35 7.31 -7.02
CA GLU A 82 9.75 6.99 -6.74
C GLU A 82 10.04 5.49 -6.70
N VAL A 83 9.14 4.70 -6.09
CA VAL A 83 9.31 3.25 -5.96
C VAL A 83 9.08 2.51 -7.27
N PHE A 84 8.06 2.91 -8.04
CA PHE A 84 7.64 2.16 -9.25
C PHE A 84 8.16 2.73 -10.55
N ARG A 85 8.75 3.93 -10.55
CA ARG A 85 9.49 4.45 -11.70
C ARG A 85 10.85 3.77 -11.71
N GLU A 86 11.11 2.94 -12.73
CA GLU A 86 12.39 2.29 -12.94
C GLU A 86 13.57 3.27 -12.75
N PRO A 87 14.68 2.86 -12.13
CA PRO A 87 15.93 3.57 -12.33
C PRO A 87 16.25 3.44 -13.82
N ARG A 88 16.21 4.56 -14.54
CA ARG A 88 16.72 4.62 -15.92
C ARG A 88 18.20 4.31 -15.96
#